data_AF-A0A349TZP2-F1
#
_entry.id   AF-A0A349TZP2-F1
#
_cell.length_a   1.000
_cell.length_b   1.000
_cell.length_c   1.000
_cell.angle_alpha   90.00
_cell.angle_beta   90.00
_cell.angle_gamma   90.00
#
_symmetry.space_group_name_H-M   'P 1'
#
loop_
_entity.id
_entity.type
_entity.pdbx_description
1 polymer ?
#
loop_
_entity_poly.entity_id
_entity_poly.type
_entity_poly.pdbx_seq_one_letter_code
_entity_poly.pdbx_strand_id
1 'polypeptide(L)'
;MITVVLYALIAIGLAGAAGYAVMSFFEASQTTTHVQENMSRMETVVSTLRANLRAVAMDGVALPPMGDTPVGDYTGVPGWIGVPDRTPWNVRYAYCPYSPDTALSGVMESVVMPDGDSYEVNLQTAGDGRDYVLRSESPTISGLPSGAGILALVVSSGPKSPIPPSCADVRYENGQFVVAGGSVKAVTTGIAFTQKVFSSTSKVTLYVDAAGTGQGSSSADPADLATAISIWQTVHPRVMEIVMAPGVYALAATDLSPSSVLPEDAATLVLRDDTASRADTVLTLSGASGNPIPAQLFVRNITIAGEALTIQGHGLVAENAILPPVVVNGGSIDVLGMVDFVSDAGPALDIRGATLFVPPGSVLSATVPSGATAVYLRSGTLRMEGELDIVGSSGNPSVGVDLGGTLDMPSGARLLFPSNPPMVGVRMSEGGVLKLASGAQMGTLSARPDVAAQDVGGLSVFGTGHVYATSDCWSGRMFDASEEGTMAGDSSEPQVVVEPASWPEIPDYVLYQALSTVNHSDWTCN
;
A
#
# COMPACT_ATOMS: atom_id res chain seq x y z
N MET A 1 65.87 26.97 -37.27
CA MET A 1 66.27 26.05 -36.17
C MET A 1 65.39 26.21 -34.93
N ILE A 2 65.10 27.43 -34.44
CA ILE A 2 64.26 27.65 -33.25
C ILE A 2 62.88 26.96 -33.34
N THR A 3 62.20 27.04 -34.48
CA THR A 3 60.87 26.43 -34.67
C THR A 3 60.89 24.90 -34.56
N VAL A 4 61.97 24.25 -35.03
CA VAL A 4 62.11 22.78 -34.96
C VAL A 4 62.33 22.32 -33.51
N VAL A 5 63.12 23.08 -32.74
CA VAL A 5 63.33 22.81 -31.30
C VAL A 5 62.03 23.01 -30.51
N LEU A 6 61.24 24.05 -30.84
CA LEU A 6 59.95 24.30 -30.21
C LEU A 6 58.97 23.14 -30.43
N TYR A 7 58.84 22.65 -31.68
CA TYR A 7 57.97 21.51 -31.98
C TYR A 7 58.44 20.21 -31.29
N ALA A 8 59.74 19.98 -31.20
CA ALA A 8 60.28 18.83 -30.47
C ALA A 8 59.93 18.88 -28.97
N LEU A 9 60.02 20.06 -28.33
CA LEU A 9 59.64 20.22 -26.92
C LEU A 9 58.13 20.01 -26.69
N ILE A 10 57.28 20.52 -27.58
CA ILE A 10 55.82 20.30 -27.52
C ILE A 10 55.49 18.82 -27.68
N ALA A 11 56.14 18.12 -28.63
CA ALA A 11 55.93 16.69 -28.83
C ALA A 11 56.33 15.85 -27.62
N ILE A 12 57.46 16.18 -26.95
CA ILE A 12 57.88 15.51 -25.71
C ILE A 12 56.89 15.79 -24.58
N GLY A 13 56.39 17.03 -24.45
CA GLY A 13 55.36 17.38 -23.47
C GLY A 13 54.06 16.61 -23.68
N LEU A 14 53.60 16.49 -24.92
CA LEU A 14 52.41 15.71 -25.28
C LEU A 14 52.60 14.21 -25.02
N ALA A 15 53.77 13.65 -25.36
CA ALA A 15 54.09 12.26 -25.07
C ALA A 15 54.13 11.98 -23.56
N GLY A 16 54.69 12.90 -22.77
CA GLY A 16 54.71 12.82 -21.30
C GLY A 16 53.30 12.88 -20.70
N ALA A 17 52.46 13.81 -21.17
CA ALA A 17 51.08 13.94 -20.71
C ALA A 17 50.24 12.71 -21.08
N ALA A 18 50.39 12.18 -22.29
CA ALA A 18 49.71 10.95 -22.72
C ALA A 18 50.17 9.73 -21.91
N GLY A 19 51.47 9.61 -21.63
CA GLY A 19 52.00 8.54 -20.78
C GLY A 19 51.45 8.58 -19.36
N TYR A 20 51.39 9.76 -18.75
CA TYR A 20 50.79 9.96 -17.42
C TYR A 20 49.29 9.62 -17.41
N ALA A 21 48.54 10.09 -18.42
CA ALA A 21 47.11 9.80 -18.54
C ALA A 21 46.84 8.30 -18.64
N VAL A 22 47.59 7.57 -19.47
CA VAL A 22 47.46 6.11 -19.61
C VAL A 22 47.80 5.39 -18.30
N MET A 23 48.86 5.80 -17.60
CA MET A 23 49.22 5.21 -16.31
C MET A 23 48.14 5.45 -15.24
N SER A 24 47.61 6.67 -15.15
CA SER A 24 46.52 7.00 -14.22
C SER A 24 45.23 6.21 -14.52
N PHE A 25 44.94 5.96 -15.79
CA PHE A 25 43.81 5.15 -16.22
C PHE A 25 43.98 3.69 -15.80
N PHE A 26 45.16 3.11 -15.97
CA PHE A 26 45.43 1.74 -15.52
C PHE A 26 45.34 1.60 -14.00
N GLU A 27 45.88 2.55 -13.24
CA GLU A 27 45.75 2.55 -11.78
C GLU A 27 44.30 2.67 -11.31
N ALA A 28 43.52 3.56 -11.93
CA ALA A 28 42.09 3.72 -11.64
C ALA A 28 41.28 2.46 -12.01
N SER A 29 41.60 1.84 -13.15
CA SER A 29 40.96 0.60 -13.60
C SER A 29 41.26 -0.56 -12.65
N GLN A 30 42.52 -0.76 -12.26
CA GLN A 30 42.91 -1.80 -11.30
C GLN A 30 42.24 -1.57 -9.94
N THR A 31 42.21 -0.33 -9.48
CA THR A 31 41.54 0.04 -8.22
C THR A 31 40.05 -0.32 -8.28
N THR A 32 39.37 0.01 -9.39
CA THR A 32 37.95 -0.31 -9.57
C THR A 32 37.71 -1.82 -9.59
N THR A 33 38.54 -2.59 -10.31
CA THR A 33 38.45 -4.05 -10.33
C THR A 33 38.65 -4.66 -8.94
N HIS A 34 39.64 -4.18 -8.18
CA HIS A 34 39.85 -4.66 -6.81
C HIS A 34 38.73 -4.27 -5.85
N VAL A 35 38.12 -3.08 -6.01
CA VAL A 35 36.95 -2.69 -5.22
C VAL A 35 35.75 -3.60 -5.51
N GLN A 36 35.50 -3.93 -6.79
CA GLN A 36 34.43 -4.86 -7.16
C GLN A 36 34.70 -6.28 -6.63
N GLU A 37 35.95 -6.75 -6.75
CA GLU A 37 36.36 -8.05 -6.22
C GLU A 37 36.20 -8.09 -4.69
N ASN A 38 36.57 -7.01 -3.99
CA ASN A 38 36.39 -6.88 -2.55
C ASN A 38 34.91 -6.95 -2.15
N MET A 39 34.02 -6.25 -2.88
CA MET A 39 32.58 -6.34 -2.63
C MET A 39 32.05 -7.77 -2.77
N SER A 40 32.47 -8.49 -3.82
CA SER A 40 32.09 -9.90 -4.03
C SER A 40 32.62 -10.82 -2.92
N ARG A 41 33.86 -10.62 -2.48
CA ARG A 41 34.44 -11.36 -1.34
C ARG A 41 33.69 -11.08 -0.04
N MET A 42 33.35 -9.82 0.25
CA MET A 42 32.56 -9.47 1.43
C MET A 42 31.16 -10.11 1.42
N GLU A 43 30.51 -10.19 0.26
CA GLU A 43 29.22 -10.88 0.12
C GLU A 43 29.34 -12.39 0.35
N THR A 44 30.44 -12.99 -0.11
CA THR A 44 30.76 -14.40 0.18
C THR A 44 31.00 -14.61 1.69
N VAL A 45 31.73 -13.70 2.34
CA VAL A 45 31.97 -13.73 3.79
C VAL A 45 30.65 -13.63 4.55
N VAL A 46 29.81 -12.64 4.24
CA VAL A 46 28.53 -12.41 4.93
C VAL A 46 27.56 -13.57 4.71
N SER A 47 27.45 -14.10 3.50
CA SER A 47 26.58 -15.26 3.23
C SER A 47 27.04 -16.51 3.98
N THR A 48 28.35 -16.75 4.06
CA THR A 48 28.88 -17.91 4.81
C THR A 48 28.75 -17.71 6.32
N LEU A 49 28.94 -16.49 6.83
CA LEU A 49 28.65 -16.15 8.23
C LEU A 49 27.17 -16.40 8.57
N ARG A 50 26.25 -15.96 7.69
CA ARG A 50 24.81 -16.25 7.84
C ARG A 50 24.52 -17.74 7.88
N ALA A 51 25.15 -18.53 7.01
CA ALA A 51 24.98 -19.99 6.97
C ALA A 51 25.51 -20.70 8.24
N ASN A 52 26.38 -20.05 9.01
CA ASN A 52 26.98 -20.59 10.22
C ASN A 52 26.41 -19.99 11.52
N LEU A 53 25.34 -19.19 11.44
CA LEU A 53 24.60 -18.77 12.63
C LEU A 53 23.98 -19.99 13.32
N ARG A 54 23.98 -20.02 14.66
CA ARG A 54 23.44 -21.13 15.45
C ARG A 54 22.56 -20.63 16.59
N ALA A 55 21.46 -21.34 16.83
CA ALA A 55 20.75 -21.25 18.10
C ALA A 55 21.42 -22.21 19.09
N VAL A 56 22.10 -21.64 20.09
CA VAL A 56 22.83 -22.43 21.11
C VAL A 56 22.01 -22.57 22.40
N ALA A 57 21.08 -21.65 22.65
CA ALA A 57 20.07 -21.75 23.70
C ALA A 57 18.72 -22.25 23.14
N MET A 58 17.84 -22.73 24.03
CA MET A 58 16.48 -23.20 23.67
C MET A 58 15.52 -22.06 23.24
N ASP A 59 16.00 -20.82 23.25
CA ASP A 59 15.25 -19.62 22.87
C ASP A 59 15.11 -19.45 21.35
N GLY A 60 15.83 -20.23 20.55
CA GLY A 60 15.76 -20.19 19.09
C GLY A 60 16.43 -18.96 18.47
N VAL A 61 17.17 -18.17 19.25
CA VAL A 61 17.84 -16.96 18.76
C VAL A 61 19.12 -17.33 18.01
N ALA A 62 19.26 -16.84 16.78
CA ALA A 62 20.45 -17.05 15.98
C ALA A 62 21.62 -16.21 16.54
N LEU A 63 22.68 -16.89 16.98
CA LEU A 63 23.90 -16.27 17.51
C LEU A 63 25.00 -16.25 16.45
N PRO A 64 25.74 -15.13 16.31
CA PRO A 64 26.89 -15.06 15.43
C PRO A 64 28.11 -15.77 16.04
N PRO A 65 28.97 -16.38 15.20
CA PRO A 65 30.21 -16.98 15.67
C PRO A 65 31.17 -15.92 16.21
N MET A 66 31.99 -16.28 17.21
CA MET A 66 33.05 -15.40 17.70
C MET A 66 34.20 -15.32 16.69
N GLY A 67 34.72 -14.11 16.48
CA GLY A 67 35.84 -13.83 15.57
C GLY A 67 37.20 -14.26 16.11
N ASP A 68 38.18 -14.35 15.21
CA ASP A 68 39.56 -14.67 15.58
C ASP A 68 40.34 -13.37 15.87
N THR A 69 40.93 -13.26 17.06
CA THR A 69 41.73 -12.09 17.50
C THR A 69 43.21 -12.49 17.70
N PRO A 70 44.07 -12.36 16.67
CA PRO A 70 45.51 -12.55 16.80
C PRO A 70 46.11 -11.59 17.83
N VAL A 71 47.18 -12.02 18.49
CA VAL A 71 47.87 -11.19 19.49
C VAL A 71 48.37 -9.89 18.86
N GLY A 72 47.86 -8.75 19.36
CA GLY A 72 48.23 -7.41 18.89
C GLY A 72 47.53 -6.97 17.60
N ASP A 73 46.44 -7.64 17.21
CA ASP A 73 45.61 -7.29 16.04
C ASP A 73 44.12 -7.17 16.44
N TYR A 74 43.29 -6.68 15.52
CA TYR A 74 41.84 -6.59 15.72
C TYR A 74 41.12 -7.92 15.44
N THR A 75 39.90 -8.03 15.97
CA THR A 75 39.03 -9.18 15.74
C THR A 75 38.63 -9.26 14.27
N GLY A 76 38.96 -10.39 13.64
CA GLY A 76 38.64 -10.67 12.25
C GLY A 76 37.67 -11.83 12.09
N VAL A 77 37.29 -12.12 10.85
CA VAL A 77 36.36 -13.20 10.51
C VAL A 77 36.91 -14.53 11.05
N PRO A 78 36.06 -15.42 11.62
CA PRO A 78 36.51 -16.70 12.16
C PRO A 78 37.12 -17.59 11.07
N GLY A 79 38.36 -18.04 11.26
CA GLY A 79 39.13 -18.77 10.25
C GLY A 79 38.57 -20.15 9.93
N TRP A 80 37.83 -20.75 10.85
CA TRP A 80 37.19 -22.05 10.65
C TRP A 80 36.03 -22.02 9.63
N ILE A 81 35.53 -20.84 9.26
CA ILE A 81 34.43 -20.68 8.28
C ILE A 81 34.93 -20.91 6.84
N GLY A 82 36.25 -20.86 6.60
CA GLY A 82 36.84 -21.17 5.29
C GLY A 82 36.60 -20.12 4.22
N VAL A 83 36.28 -18.88 4.61
CA VAL A 83 36.14 -17.72 3.70
C VAL A 83 37.44 -16.90 3.65
N PRO A 84 37.65 -16.11 2.57
CA PRO A 84 38.75 -15.14 2.55
C PRO A 84 38.63 -14.16 3.71
N ASP A 85 39.65 -14.10 4.57
CA ASP A 85 39.73 -13.20 5.72
C ASP A 85 40.39 -11.85 5.36
N ARG A 86 40.86 -11.69 4.12
CA ARG A 86 41.57 -10.52 3.62
C ARG A 86 40.99 -9.94 2.33
N THR A 87 41.14 -8.63 2.19
CA THR A 87 40.85 -7.85 0.98
C THR A 87 41.81 -8.20 -0.16
N PRO A 88 41.52 -7.81 -1.42
CA PRO A 88 42.44 -7.98 -2.55
C PRO A 88 43.81 -7.28 -2.37
N TRP A 89 43.87 -6.25 -1.52
CA TRP A 89 45.11 -5.55 -1.14
C TRP A 89 45.70 -6.06 0.19
N ASN A 90 45.36 -7.29 0.60
CA ASN A 90 45.97 -8.03 1.70
C ASN A 90 45.76 -7.44 3.11
N VAL A 91 44.74 -6.62 3.31
CA VAL A 91 44.32 -6.13 4.65
C VAL A 91 43.22 -7.05 5.18
N ARG A 92 43.25 -7.38 6.48
CA ARG A 92 42.25 -8.26 7.09
C ARG A 92 40.89 -7.54 7.20
N TYR A 93 39.80 -8.29 7.11
CA TYR A 93 38.47 -7.71 7.42
C TYR A 93 38.34 -7.56 8.93
N ALA A 94 37.84 -6.41 9.37
CA ALA A 94 37.38 -6.25 10.75
C ALA A 94 36.00 -6.89 10.90
N TYR A 95 35.82 -7.67 11.96
CA TYR A 95 34.60 -8.40 12.23
C TYR A 95 34.11 -8.08 13.64
N CYS A 96 32.91 -7.50 13.71
CA CYS A 96 32.30 -7.07 14.96
C CYS A 96 31.00 -7.82 15.18
N PRO A 97 31.02 -8.94 15.92
CA PRO A 97 29.84 -9.69 16.27
C PRO A 97 29.02 -8.98 17.36
N TYR A 98 27.70 -8.99 17.21
CA TYR A 98 26.73 -8.33 18.07
C TYR A 98 25.65 -9.31 18.52
N SER A 99 25.07 -9.05 19.68
CA SER A 99 23.87 -9.70 20.16
C SER A 99 22.79 -8.65 20.44
N PRO A 100 21.50 -8.98 20.22
CA PRO A 100 20.38 -8.13 20.66
C PRO A 100 20.29 -8.01 22.19
N ASP A 101 20.88 -8.94 22.95
CA ASP A 101 20.91 -8.88 24.41
C ASP A 101 22.18 -8.16 24.90
N THR A 102 21.97 -7.10 25.68
CA THR A 102 23.03 -6.21 26.21
C THR A 102 23.36 -6.48 27.68
N ALA A 103 22.61 -7.36 28.37
CA ALA A 103 22.80 -7.62 29.79
C ALA A 103 23.97 -8.58 30.05
N LEU A 104 25.19 -8.07 30.06
CA LEU A 104 26.39 -8.90 30.24
C LEU A 104 26.39 -9.64 31.59
N SER A 105 26.65 -10.95 31.57
CA SER A 105 26.85 -11.77 32.76
C SER A 105 27.67 -13.01 32.42
N GLY A 106 28.62 -13.42 33.27
CA GLY A 106 29.40 -14.65 33.08
C GLY A 106 30.84 -14.40 32.66
N VAL A 107 31.43 -15.33 31.88
CA VAL A 107 32.79 -15.18 31.32
C VAL A 107 32.73 -14.21 30.15
N MET A 108 33.58 -13.19 30.23
CA MET A 108 33.61 -12.06 29.31
C MET A 108 34.83 -12.17 28.41
N GLU A 109 34.65 -11.96 27.11
CA GLU A 109 35.72 -11.84 26.14
C GLU A 109 35.66 -10.47 25.45
N SER A 110 36.80 -9.95 25.02
CA SER A 110 36.92 -8.61 24.45
C SER A 110 37.02 -8.71 22.93
N VAL A 111 36.12 -8.04 22.21
CA VAL A 111 36.23 -7.82 20.76
C VAL A 111 37.06 -6.56 20.54
N VAL A 112 38.25 -6.70 19.93
CA VAL A 112 39.18 -5.60 19.69
C VAL A 112 38.89 -5.00 18.32
N MET A 113 38.64 -3.69 18.28
CA MET A 113 38.39 -2.92 17.06
C MET A 113 39.70 -2.38 16.45
N PRO A 114 39.71 -2.01 15.16
CA PRO A 114 40.93 -1.58 14.46
C PRO A 114 41.58 -0.30 15.00
N ASP A 115 40.83 0.54 15.72
CA ASP A 115 41.31 1.74 16.42
C ASP A 115 41.98 1.44 17.77
N GLY A 116 41.92 0.19 18.23
CA GLY A 116 42.44 -0.27 19.51
C GLY A 116 41.42 -0.22 20.65
N ASP A 117 40.22 0.31 20.40
CA ASP A 117 39.11 0.24 21.35
C ASP A 117 38.54 -1.19 21.37
N SER A 118 37.79 -1.52 22.42
CA SER A 118 37.14 -2.81 22.51
C SER A 118 35.79 -2.75 23.22
N TYR A 119 34.96 -3.74 22.96
CA TYR A 119 33.72 -3.96 23.70
C TYR A 119 33.65 -5.40 24.19
N GLU A 120 32.92 -5.61 25.28
CA GLU A 120 32.81 -6.91 25.89
C GLU A 120 31.65 -7.72 25.28
N VAL A 121 31.91 -9.02 25.13
CA VAL A 121 30.93 -10.02 24.70
C VAL A 121 30.91 -11.18 25.68
N ASN A 122 29.73 -11.76 25.86
CA ASN A 122 29.58 -13.03 26.55
C ASN A 122 29.48 -14.15 25.53
N LEU A 123 30.24 -15.22 25.75
CA LEU A 123 30.33 -16.35 24.84
C LEU A 123 29.57 -17.57 25.34
N GLN A 124 29.04 -18.35 24.39
CA GLN A 124 28.50 -19.67 24.61
C GLN A 124 29.13 -20.66 23.64
N THR A 125 29.77 -21.70 24.19
CA THR A 125 30.31 -22.80 23.39
C THR A 125 29.18 -23.72 22.95
N ALA A 126 29.01 -23.91 21.64
CA ALA A 126 28.04 -24.83 21.07
C ALA A 126 28.55 -26.28 21.09
N GLY A 127 27.66 -27.23 20.77
CA GLY A 127 27.98 -28.66 20.78
C GLY A 127 29.06 -29.08 19.77
N ASP A 128 29.40 -28.22 18.81
CA ASP A 128 30.52 -28.41 17.87
C ASP A 128 31.86 -27.87 18.40
N GLY A 129 31.90 -27.40 19.65
CA GLY A 129 33.09 -26.89 20.32
C GLY A 129 33.49 -25.48 19.89
N ARG A 130 32.61 -24.74 19.20
CA ARG A 130 32.85 -23.36 18.74
C ARG A 130 32.12 -22.36 19.61
N ASP A 131 32.73 -21.20 19.77
CA ASP A 131 32.15 -20.12 20.57
C ASP A 131 31.29 -19.18 19.73
N TYR A 132 30.14 -18.83 20.30
CA TYR A 132 29.14 -17.93 19.72
C TYR A 132 28.87 -16.78 20.67
N VAL A 133 28.62 -15.58 20.13
CA VAL A 133 28.34 -14.40 20.94
C VAL A 133 26.89 -14.43 21.40
N LEU A 134 26.70 -14.66 22.71
CA LEU A 134 25.39 -14.70 23.34
C LEU A 134 24.90 -13.30 23.71
N ARG A 135 25.77 -12.44 24.23
CA ARG A 135 25.46 -11.05 24.64
C ARG A 135 26.58 -10.10 24.26
N SER A 136 26.27 -8.83 24.00
CA SER A 136 27.28 -7.83 23.63
C SER A 136 26.94 -6.42 24.10
N GLU A 137 27.95 -5.67 24.55
CA GLU A 137 27.90 -4.20 24.71
C GLU A 137 28.18 -3.49 23.37
N SER A 138 27.48 -3.88 22.31
CA SER A 138 27.78 -3.36 20.97
C SER A 138 27.65 -1.83 20.87
N PRO A 139 28.53 -1.15 20.11
CA PRO A 139 28.41 0.29 19.88
C PRO A 139 27.07 0.66 19.23
N THR A 140 26.47 1.77 19.66
CA THR A 140 25.23 2.28 19.05
C THR A 140 25.50 2.78 17.63
N ILE A 141 24.83 2.19 16.64
CA ILE A 141 24.90 2.61 15.23
C ILE A 141 23.91 3.76 15.00
N SER A 142 24.42 4.95 14.69
CA SER A 142 23.59 6.12 14.41
C SER A 142 22.69 5.89 13.19
N GLY A 143 21.41 6.26 13.30
CA GLY A 143 20.41 6.17 12.22
C GLY A 143 19.75 4.80 12.07
N LEU A 144 20.14 3.80 12.88
CA LEU A 144 19.56 2.47 12.80
C LEU A 144 18.23 2.40 13.57
N PRO A 145 17.13 1.91 12.98
CA PRO A 145 15.88 1.69 13.71
C PRO A 145 16.06 0.58 14.76
N SER A 146 15.38 0.73 15.89
CA SER A 146 15.31 -0.32 16.91
C SER A 146 14.76 -1.60 16.29
N GLY A 147 15.47 -2.73 16.48
CA GLY A 147 15.03 -4.03 15.96
C GLY A 147 15.56 -4.41 14.57
N ALA A 148 16.54 -3.70 14.01
CA ALA A 148 17.13 -4.02 12.70
C ALA A 148 17.84 -5.40 12.59
N GLY A 149 17.91 -6.18 13.68
CA GLY A 149 18.34 -7.59 13.66
C GLY A 149 19.79 -7.81 13.19
N ILE A 150 20.67 -6.83 13.44
CA ILE A 150 22.09 -6.95 13.10
C ILE A 150 22.76 -7.89 14.09
N LEU A 151 23.43 -8.92 13.57
CA LEU A 151 24.23 -9.85 14.34
C LEU A 151 25.72 -9.65 14.17
N ALA A 152 26.19 -9.05 13.07
CA ALA A 152 27.58 -8.66 12.97
C ALA A 152 27.79 -7.61 11.87
N LEU A 153 28.92 -6.93 11.92
CA LEU A 153 29.44 -6.13 10.81
C LEU A 153 30.74 -6.73 10.29
N VAL A 154 30.88 -6.74 8.96
CA VAL A 154 32.14 -7.02 8.27
C VAL A 154 32.58 -5.72 7.62
N VAL A 155 33.72 -5.19 8.08
CA VAL A 155 34.27 -3.91 7.62
C VAL A 155 35.57 -4.14 6.85
N SER A 156 35.68 -3.50 5.71
CA SER A 156 36.83 -3.52 4.82
C SER A 156 37.47 -2.14 4.74
N SER A 157 38.80 -2.08 4.74
CA SER A 157 39.60 -0.88 4.47
C SER A 157 39.42 -0.38 3.04
N GLY A 158 39.61 0.92 2.75
CA GLY A 158 39.72 1.40 1.37
C GLY A 158 41.03 0.96 0.67
N PRO A 159 41.09 0.99 -0.67
CA PRO A 159 42.33 0.75 -1.42
C PRO A 159 43.34 1.84 -1.01
N LYS A 160 44.48 1.45 -0.43
CA LYS A 160 45.54 2.30 0.18
C LYS A 160 45.43 2.56 1.68
N SER A 161 44.38 2.12 2.38
CA SER A 161 44.37 2.13 3.85
C SER A 161 44.95 0.83 4.40
N PRO A 162 45.94 0.88 5.31
CA PRO A 162 46.52 -0.33 5.91
C PRO A 162 45.63 -0.94 7.00
N ILE A 163 44.63 -0.20 7.48
CA ILE A 163 43.74 -0.59 8.59
C ILE A 163 42.28 -0.30 8.17
N PRO A 164 41.33 -1.21 8.43
CA PRO A 164 39.91 -0.95 8.21
C PRO A 164 39.37 0.09 9.21
N PRO A 165 38.33 0.86 8.86
CA PRO A 165 37.65 1.73 9.81
C PRO A 165 37.06 0.98 11.00
N SER A 166 36.81 1.69 12.11
CA SER A 166 36.18 1.11 13.29
C SER A 166 34.72 0.74 13.05
N CYS A 167 34.24 -0.29 13.74
CA CYS A 167 32.83 -0.64 13.70
C CYS A 167 31.95 0.40 14.42
N ALA A 168 32.53 1.18 15.34
CA ALA A 168 31.86 2.31 15.98
C ALA A 168 31.60 3.49 15.02
N ASP A 169 32.39 3.60 13.94
CA ASP A 169 32.23 4.66 12.93
C ASP A 169 31.16 4.34 11.88
N VAL A 170 30.53 3.17 11.96
CA VAL A 170 29.50 2.74 11.03
C VAL A 170 28.19 3.48 11.34
N ARG A 171 27.56 3.99 10.28
CA ARG A 171 26.29 4.71 10.32
C ARG A 171 25.32 4.10 9.32
N TYR A 172 24.03 4.24 9.58
CA TYR A 172 22.97 3.83 8.67
C TYR A 172 22.32 5.05 8.02
N GLU A 173 22.53 5.22 6.72
CA GLU A 173 22.04 6.37 5.95
C GLU A 173 21.40 5.86 4.64
N ASN A 174 20.22 6.36 4.29
CA ASN A 174 19.52 6.03 3.03
C ASN A 174 19.36 4.52 2.77
N GLY A 175 19.07 3.74 3.82
CA GLY A 175 18.88 2.30 3.70
C GLY A 175 20.17 1.47 3.62
N GLN A 176 21.35 2.09 3.75
CA GLN A 176 22.64 1.43 3.61
C GLN A 176 23.56 1.71 4.79
N PHE A 177 24.40 0.72 5.13
CA PHE A 177 25.50 0.93 6.07
C PHE A 177 26.65 1.63 5.36
N VAL A 178 27.10 2.74 5.92
CA VAL A 178 28.19 3.55 5.38
C VAL A 178 29.26 3.76 6.43
N VAL A 179 30.53 3.81 5.99
CA VAL A 179 31.68 4.08 6.85
C VAL A 179 32.74 4.84 6.06
N ALA A 180 33.36 5.83 6.68
CA ALA A 180 34.37 6.64 6.01
C ALA A 180 35.67 5.84 5.81
N GLY A 181 36.25 5.90 4.61
CA GLY A 181 37.53 5.23 4.34
C GLY A 181 37.44 3.70 4.17
N GLY A 182 36.24 3.14 3.98
CA GLY A 182 36.07 1.70 3.85
C GLY A 182 34.75 1.28 3.22
N SER A 183 34.42 0.00 3.38
CA SER A 183 33.13 -0.57 3.00
C SER A 183 32.63 -1.48 4.11
N VAL A 184 31.32 -1.52 4.32
CA VAL A 184 30.71 -2.30 5.40
C VAL A 184 29.56 -3.14 4.85
N LYS A 185 29.45 -4.38 5.33
CA LYS A 185 28.30 -5.25 5.09
C LYS A 185 27.83 -5.82 6.42
N ALA A 186 26.53 -5.76 6.67
CA ALA A 186 25.93 -6.32 7.87
C ALA A 186 25.56 -7.80 7.67
N VAL A 187 25.90 -8.62 8.67
CA VAL A 187 25.31 -9.93 8.90
C VAL A 187 24.08 -9.70 9.77
N THR A 188 22.94 -10.15 9.26
CA THR A 188 21.65 -10.05 9.93
C THR A 188 21.14 -11.46 10.21
N THR A 189 20.31 -11.63 11.25
CA THR A 189 19.74 -12.92 11.72
C THR A 189 19.11 -13.79 10.62
N GLY A 190 18.71 -13.18 9.50
CA GLY A 190 18.62 -13.86 8.22
C GLY A 190 17.65 -15.05 8.18
N ILE A 191 16.40 -14.86 8.59
CA ILE A 191 15.25 -15.52 7.92
C ILE A 191 14.13 -14.47 7.68
N ALA A 192 14.01 -14.05 6.42
CA ALA A 192 12.77 -13.96 5.63
C ALA A 192 11.58 -13.02 5.91
N PHE A 193 11.57 -12.11 6.90
CA PHE A 193 10.62 -10.99 6.82
C PHE A 193 11.27 -9.76 6.21
N THR A 194 11.90 -8.87 6.98
CA THR A 194 12.37 -7.56 6.49
C THR A 194 13.27 -7.66 5.27
N GLN A 195 14.21 -8.61 5.18
CA GLN A 195 15.07 -8.73 3.99
C GLN A 195 14.37 -9.36 2.78
N LYS A 196 13.33 -10.20 2.97
CA LYS A 196 12.43 -10.63 1.89
C LYS A 196 11.54 -9.47 1.46
N VAL A 197 11.11 -8.62 2.40
CA VAL A 197 10.36 -7.38 2.14
C VAL A 197 11.24 -6.35 1.41
N PHE A 198 12.54 -6.27 1.71
CA PHE A 198 13.51 -5.39 1.05
C PHE A 198 14.07 -5.95 -0.28
N SER A 199 14.13 -7.28 -0.46
CA SER A 199 14.63 -7.91 -1.69
C SER A 199 13.51 -8.35 -2.64
N SER A 200 12.25 -8.40 -2.19
CA SER A 200 11.12 -8.72 -3.05
C SER A 200 10.68 -7.48 -3.79
N THR A 201 10.98 -7.47 -5.07
CA THR A 201 10.27 -6.70 -6.09
C THR A 201 8.79 -7.12 -6.25
N SER A 202 8.27 -8.04 -5.42
CA SER A 202 6.98 -8.70 -5.63
C SER A 202 6.44 -9.34 -4.35
N LYS A 203 5.42 -8.74 -3.75
CA LYS A 203 4.50 -9.31 -2.74
C LYS A 203 5.09 -9.90 -1.44
N VAL A 204 4.67 -9.31 -0.33
CA VAL A 204 4.99 -9.74 1.05
C VAL A 204 3.70 -10.17 1.73
N THR A 205 3.71 -11.30 2.43
CA THR A 205 2.55 -11.80 3.18
C THR A 205 2.90 -11.91 4.66
N LEU A 206 2.06 -11.36 5.53
CA LEU A 206 2.11 -11.51 6.99
C LEU A 206 0.86 -12.21 7.50
N TYR A 207 1.03 -12.99 8.55
CA TYR A 207 -0.05 -13.57 9.32
C TYR A 207 -0.19 -12.80 10.64
N VAL A 208 -1.40 -12.37 10.96
CA VAL A 208 -1.71 -11.53 12.10
C VAL A 208 -2.80 -12.18 12.94
N ASP A 209 -2.62 -12.12 14.26
CA ASP A 209 -3.61 -12.53 15.26
C ASP A 209 -3.78 -11.39 16.26
N ALA A 210 -4.98 -11.20 16.80
CA ALA A 210 -5.27 -10.10 17.72
C ALA A 210 -4.41 -10.15 19.00
N ALA A 211 -3.96 -11.34 19.40
CA ALA A 211 -3.03 -11.58 20.51
C ALA A 211 -1.66 -12.08 20.03
N GLY A 212 -1.35 -11.94 18.74
CA GLY A 212 -0.09 -12.40 18.15
C GLY A 212 1.12 -11.68 18.74
N THR A 213 2.16 -12.43 19.11
CA THR A 213 3.45 -11.89 19.59
C THR A 213 4.63 -12.35 18.71
N GLY A 214 4.32 -13.03 17.61
CA GLY A 214 5.28 -13.61 16.68
C GLY A 214 5.80 -12.61 15.65
N GLN A 215 6.48 -13.13 14.64
CA GLN A 215 7.02 -12.32 13.54
C GLN A 215 6.06 -12.20 12.34
N GLY A 216 4.91 -12.88 12.41
CA GLY A 216 3.91 -12.94 11.34
C GLY A 216 4.38 -13.72 10.11
N SER A 217 5.38 -14.58 10.29
CA SER A 217 6.00 -15.36 9.21
C SER A 217 5.10 -16.50 8.71
N SER A 218 4.17 -16.97 9.55
CA SER A 218 3.22 -18.04 9.28
C SER A 218 2.02 -17.94 10.22
N SER A 219 0.93 -18.67 9.94
CA SER A 219 -0.24 -18.74 10.84
C SER A 219 0.07 -19.37 12.21
N ALA A 220 1.17 -20.13 12.34
CA ALA A 220 1.63 -20.68 13.62
C ALA A 220 2.54 -19.71 14.40
N ASP A 221 2.96 -18.61 13.77
CA ASP A 221 3.79 -17.54 14.34
C ASP A 221 3.21 -16.17 13.96
N PRO A 222 1.96 -15.86 14.37
CA PRO A 222 1.29 -14.63 13.97
C PRO A 222 1.83 -13.41 14.74
N ALA A 223 2.00 -12.29 14.06
CA ALA A 223 2.31 -10.99 14.67
C ALA A 223 1.01 -10.29 15.13
N ASP A 224 1.13 -9.22 15.92
CA ASP A 224 0.03 -8.28 16.10
C ASP A 224 -0.11 -7.35 14.86
N LEU A 225 -1.29 -6.73 14.71
CA LEU A 225 -1.58 -5.86 13.57
C LEU A 225 -0.69 -4.61 13.57
N ALA A 226 -0.38 -4.04 14.73
CA ALA A 226 0.44 -2.83 14.83
C ALA A 226 1.85 -3.06 14.29
N THR A 227 2.43 -4.21 14.60
CA THR A 227 3.73 -4.67 14.09
C THR A 227 3.67 -4.86 12.57
N ALA A 228 2.63 -5.52 12.06
CA ALA A 228 2.46 -5.72 10.63
C ALA A 228 2.36 -4.38 9.85
N ILE A 229 1.59 -3.43 10.37
CA ILE A 229 1.43 -2.10 9.77
C ILE A 229 2.73 -1.28 9.89
N SER A 230 3.43 -1.35 11.02
CA SER A 230 4.74 -0.69 11.17
C SER A 230 5.75 -1.19 10.13
N ILE A 231 5.74 -2.48 9.80
CA ILE A 231 6.64 -3.02 8.78
C ILE A 231 6.21 -2.59 7.37
N TRP A 232 4.90 -2.54 7.10
CA TRP A 232 4.37 -1.97 5.84
C TRP A 232 4.84 -0.52 5.65
N GLN A 233 4.72 0.30 6.70
CA GLN A 233 5.16 1.70 6.71
C GLN A 233 6.67 1.86 6.60
N THR A 234 7.46 0.91 7.10
CA THR A 234 8.93 1.03 7.11
C THR A 234 9.55 0.55 5.80
N VAL A 235 9.02 -0.53 5.22
CA VAL A 235 9.66 -1.20 4.09
C VAL A 235 9.02 -0.85 2.75
N HIS A 236 7.74 -0.46 2.73
CA HIS A 236 7.00 -0.12 1.52
C HIS A 236 7.10 -1.16 0.39
N PRO A 237 6.75 -2.44 0.63
CA PRO A 237 6.75 -3.42 -0.45
C PRO A 237 5.68 -3.05 -1.50
N ARG A 238 5.93 -3.39 -2.77
CA ARG A 238 4.97 -3.12 -3.87
C ARG A 238 3.57 -3.68 -3.57
N VAL A 239 3.50 -4.85 -2.95
CA VAL A 239 2.25 -5.44 -2.45
C VAL A 239 2.53 -6.02 -1.06
N MET A 240 1.72 -5.65 -0.07
CA MET A 240 1.70 -6.26 1.26
C MET A 240 0.34 -6.89 1.49
N GLU A 241 0.32 -8.17 1.84
CA GLU A 241 -0.88 -8.91 2.21
C GLU A 241 -0.82 -9.27 3.69
N ILE A 242 -1.75 -8.74 4.47
CA ILE A 242 -1.94 -9.07 5.88
C ILE A 242 -3.13 -10.02 5.97
N VAL A 243 -2.83 -11.26 6.36
CA VAL A 243 -3.78 -12.35 6.57
C VAL A 243 -4.12 -12.37 8.06
N MET A 244 -5.35 -12.02 8.39
CA MET A 244 -5.82 -11.83 9.76
C MET A 244 -6.58 -13.08 10.21
N ALA A 245 -6.24 -13.60 11.38
CA ALA A 245 -7.05 -14.61 12.06
C ALA A 245 -8.36 -13.98 12.58
N PRO A 246 -9.44 -14.77 12.77
CA PRO A 246 -10.66 -14.30 13.41
C PRO A 246 -10.39 -13.56 14.71
N GLY A 247 -10.93 -12.35 14.86
CA GLY A 247 -10.67 -11.52 16.02
C GLY A 247 -11.10 -10.06 15.85
N VAL A 248 -10.92 -9.29 16.92
CA VAL A 248 -11.15 -7.84 16.93
C VAL A 248 -9.81 -7.13 16.95
N TYR A 249 -9.60 -6.28 15.97
CA TYR A 249 -8.36 -5.52 15.77
C TYR A 249 -8.65 -4.04 15.90
N ALA A 250 -7.69 -3.30 16.48
CA ALA A 250 -7.73 -1.86 16.51
C ALA A 250 -6.70 -1.31 15.51
N LEU A 251 -7.09 -0.31 14.74
CA LEU A 251 -6.21 0.39 13.81
C LEU A 251 -6.50 1.88 13.91
N ALA A 252 -5.47 2.69 14.17
CA ALA A 252 -5.63 4.13 14.08
C ALA A 252 -5.53 4.53 12.61
N ALA A 253 -6.31 5.52 12.17
CA ALA A 253 -6.21 5.96 10.78
C ALA A 253 -4.84 6.57 10.44
N THR A 254 -4.12 7.08 11.44
CA THR A 254 -2.73 7.51 11.31
C THR A 254 -1.80 6.37 10.91
N ASP A 255 -2.16 5.12 11.21
CA ASP A 255 -1.39 3.93 10.85
C ASP A 255 -1.53 3.61 9.35
N LEU A 256 -2.60 4.10 8.71
CA LEU A 256 -2.80 3.98 7.25
C LEU A 256 -2.27 5.19 6.47
N SER A 257 -1.89 6.27 7.15
CA SER A 257 -1.27 7.45 6.55
C SER A 257 0.26 7.42 6.76
N PRO A 258 1.07 6.93 5.80
CA PRO A 258 2.52 7.05 5.87
C PRO A 258 2.92 8.52 6.08
N SER A 259 3.80 8.75 7.05
CA SER A 259 4.28 10.07 7.46
C SER A 259 5.17 10.77 6.41
N SER A 260 5.59 10.04 5.38
CA SER A 260 6.39 10.52 4.26
C SER A 260 5.65 10.28 2.94
N VAL A 261 5.80 11.22 2.01
CA VAL A 261 5.36 11.11 0.60
C VAL A 261 5.76 9.72 0.08
N LEU A 262 4.77 8.83 -0.09
CA LEU A 262 5.02 7.56 -0.75
C LEU A 262 5.52 7.86 -2.17
N PRO A 263 6.54 7.13 -2.67
CA PRO A 263 6.84 7.17 -4.09
C PRO A 263 5.57 6.83 -4.90
N GLU A 264 5.36 7.51 -6.03
CA GLU A 264 4.12 7.41 -6.86
C GLU A 264 3.77 5.98 -7.28
N ASP A 265 4.74 5.05 -7.24
CA ASP A 265 4.52 3.61 -7.37
C ASP A 265 3.93 3.03 -6.06
N ALA A 266 2.70 3.45 -5.75
CA ALA A 266 2.02 3.20 -4.48
C ALA A 266 2.01 1.72 -4.09
N ALA A 267 2.55 1.41 -2.92
CA ALA A 267 2.47 0.11 -2.27
C ALA A 267 1.00 -0.31 -2.12
N THR A 268 0.61 -1.44 -2.67
CA THR A 268 -0.72 -2.03 -2.46
C THR A 268 -0.78 -2.67 -1.07
N LEU A 269 -1.77 -2.32 -0.26
CA LEU A 269 -2.04 -2.98 1.01
C LEU A 269 -3.29 -3.85 0.87
N VAL A 270 -3.18 -5.15 1.16
CA VAL A 270 -4.27 -6.12 1.16
C VAL A 270 -4.52 -6.56 2.59
N LEU A 271 -5.72 -6.30 3.10
CA LEU A 271 -6.21 -6.80 4.38
C LEU A 271 -7.22 -7.90 4.09
N ARG A 272 -6.96 -9.13 4.56
CA ARG A 272 -7.91 -10.23 4.40
C ARG A 272 -8.04 -11.10 5.64
N ASP A 273 -9.23 -11.64 5.85
CA ASP A 273 -9.44 -12.76 6.76
C ASP A 273 -8.84 -14.04 6.16
N ASP A 274 -8.35 -14.95 7.00
CA ASP A 274 -7.93 -16.29 6.57
C ASP A 274 -9.11 -17.26 6.35
N THR A 275 -10.30 -16.85 6.78
CA THR A 275 -11.57 -17.54 6.55
C THR A 275 -12.36 -16.91 5.40
N ALA A 276 -13.41 -17.61 4.96
CA ALA A 276 -14.36 -17.11 3.98
C ALA A 276 -15.51 -16.29 4.61
N SER A 277 -15.53 -16.13 5.94
CA SER A 277 -16.61 -15.45 6.68
C SER A 277 -16.26 -14.00 6.93
N ARG A 278 -17.13 -13.07 6.52
CA ARG A 278 -16.94 -11.62 6.75
C ARG A 278 -17.22 -11.14 8.18
N ALA A 279 -17.81 -12.01 9.02
CA ALA A 279 -18.23 -11.67 10.38
C ALA A 279 -17.18 -11.99 11.45
N ASP A 280 -16.14 -12.74 11.09
CA ASP A 280 -15.23 -13.35 12.05
C ASP A 280 -14.05 -12.41 12.39
N THR A 281 -13.68 -11.53 11.45
CA THR A 281 -12.65 -10.49 11.64
C THR A 281 -13.26 -9.09 11.62
N VAL A 282 -13.13 -8.37 12.74
CA VAL A 282 -13.59 -6.99 12.91
C VAL A 282 -12.40 -6.06 13.11
N LEU A 283 -12.21 -5.12 12.20
CA LEU A 283 -11.21 -4.06 12.26
C LEU A 283 -11.88 -2.75 12.68
N THR A 284 -11.57 -2.26 13.89
CA THR A 284 -12.10 -0.99 14.40
C THR A 284 -11.15 0.14 14.04
N LEU A 285 -11.62 1.07 13.23
CA LEU A 285 -10.91 2.30 12.87
C LEU A 285 -11.20 3.41 13.90
N SER A 286 -10.15 4.06 14.38
CA SER A 286 -10.23 5.21 15.27
C SER A 286 -9.42 6.40 14.76
N GLY A 287 -9.91 7.63 15.00
CA GLY A 287 -9.18 8.86 14.61
C GLY A 287 -9.07 9.06 13.10
N ALA A 288 -10.05 8.58 12.33
CA ALA A 288 -10.09 8.60 10.88
C ALA A 288 -10.65 9.88 10.26
N SER A 289 -11.17 10.82 11.06
CA SER A 289 -11.71 12.07 10.54
C SER A 289 -10.68 12.86 9.71
N GLY A 290 -10.68 12.64 8.39
CA GLY A 290 -9.91 13.38 7.41
C GLY A 290 -8.50 12.86 7.08
N ASN A 291 -8.06 11.72 7.62
CA ASN A 291 -6.75 11.16 7.25
C ASN A 291 -6.86 10.37 5.93
N PRO A 292 -6.23 10.83 4.84
CA PRO A 292 -6.32 10.15 3.57
C PRO A 292 -5.46 8.88 3.57
N ILE A 293 -5.99 7.82 2.98
CA ILE A 293 -5.22 6.61 2.68
C ILE A 293 -4.52 6.83 1.34
N PRO A 294 -3.18 6.97 1.31
CA PRO A 294 -2.42 7.32 0.11
C PRO A 294 -1.96 6.08 -0.69
N ALA A 295 -2.55 4.92 -0.42
CA ALA A 295 -2.16 3.64 -1.00
C ALA A 295 -3.38 2.94 -1.59
N GLN A 296 -3.17 2.04 -2.55
CA GLN A 296 -4.25 1.19 -3.03
C GLN A 296 -4.58 0.17 -1.94
N LEU A 297 -5.82 0.21 -1.46
CA LEU A 297 -6.29 -0.65 -0.37
C LEU A 297 -7.19 -1.75 -0.95
N PHE A 298 -6.87 -3.00 -0.63
CA PHE A 298 -7.72 -4.16 -0.90
C PHE A 298 -8.23 -4.70 0.44
N VAL A 299 -9.53 -4.89 0.54
CA VAL A 299 -10.21 -5.39 1.73
C VAL A 299 -10.99 -6.63 1.34
N ARG A 300 -10.71 -7.79 1.94
CA ARG A 300 -11.39 -9.05 1.61
C ARG A 300 -11.88 -9.80 2.85
N ASN A 301 -13.16 -10.18 2.86
CA ASN A 301 -13.76 -11.00 3.93
C ASN A 301 -13.61 -10.40 5.34
N ILE A 302 -13.55 -9.08 5.50
CA ILE A 302 -13.46 -8.45 6.83
C ILE A 302 -14.57 -7.43 7.04
N THR A 303 -14.90 -7.19 8.30
CA THR A 303 -15.74 -6.07 8.72
C THR A 303 -14.85 -4.95 9.24
N ILE A 304 -14.86 -3.80 8.58
CA ILE A 304 -14.28 -2.56 9.09
C ILE A 304 -15.40 -1.75 9.75
N ALA A 305 -15.22 -1.38 11.01
CA ALA A 305 -16.16 -0.60 11.80
C ALA A 305 -15.51 0.69 12.31
N GLY A 306 -16.33 1.67 12.71
CA GLY A 306 -15.85 2.91 13.31
C GLY A 306 -16.08 4.13 12.42
N GLU A 307 -15.08 5.01 12.38
CA GLU A 307 -15.17 6.29 11.65
C GLU A 307 -15.11 6.12 10.12
N ALA A 308 -15.49 7.19 9.41
CA ALA A 308 -15.50 7.19 7.95
C ALA A 308 -14.11 7.01 7.34
N LEU A 309 -14.02 6.14 6.34
CA LEU A 309 -12.80 5.88 5.56
C LEU A 309 -12.63 6.93 4.49
N THR A 310 -11.50 7.64 4.45
CA THR A 310 -11.21 8.63 3.39
C THR A 310 -10.14 8.13 2.44
N ILE A 311 -10.48 7.94 1.17
CA ILE A 311 -9.56 7.58 0.09
C ILE A 311 -9.24 8.84 -0.74
N GLN A 312 -7.96 9.06 -1.08
CA GLN A 312 -7.55 10.17 -1.95
C GLN A 312 -6.67 9.66 -3.09
N GLY A 313 -7.07 9.93 -4.32
CA GLY A 313 -6.27 9.69 -5.54
C GLY A 313 -6.06 8.23 -5.96
N HIS A 314 -6.18 7.27 -5.03
CA HIS A 314 -5.91 5.85 -5.26
C HIS A 314 -7.18 4.99 -5.29
N GLY A 315 -7.00 3.68 -5.49
CA GLY A 315 -8.08 2.71 -5.57
C GLY A 315 -8.43 2.05 -4.23
N LEU A 316 -9.72 1.81 -3.99
CA LEU A 316 -10.23 0.86 -3.00
C LEU A 316 -10.81 -0.35 -3.74
N VAL A 317 -10.39 -1.56 -3.39
CA VAL A 317 -11.03 -2.79 -3.86
C VAL A 317 -11.61 -3.51 -2.65
N ALA A 318 -12.92 -3.65 -2.60
CA ALA A 318 -13.62 -4.30 -1.51
C ALA A 318 -14.24 -5.61 -2.01
N GLU A 319 -13.97 -6.71 -1.32
CA GLU A 319 -14.50 -8.04 -1.66
C GLU A 319 -15.14 -8.71 -0.44
N ASN A 320 -16.44 -9.01 -0.51
CA ASN A 320 -17.16 -9.68 0.59
C ASN A 320 -16.94 -8.99 1.95
N ALA A 321 -17.00 -7.66 1.98
CA ALA A 321 -16.59 -6.84 3.14
C ALA A 321 -17.77 -6.03 3.70
N ILE A 322 -17.69 -5.67 4.98
CA ILE A 322 -18.56 -4.64 5.57
C ILE A 322 -17.67 -3.46 5.89
N LEU A 323 -18.04 -2.26 5.45
CA LEU A 323 -17.23 -1.05 5.55
C LEU A 323 -18.01 0.05 6.27
N PRO A 324 -17.32 0.96 6.99
CA PRO A 324 -17.93 2.16 7.54
C PRO A 324 -18.26 3.13 6.38
N PRO A 325 -18.77 4.35 6.64
CA PRO A 325 -18.97 5.33 5.58
C PRO A 325 -17.66 5.58 4.82
N VAL A 326 -17.71 5.64 3.49
CA VAL A 326 -16.51 5.89 2.68
C VAL A 326 -16.63 7.19 1.88
N VAL A 327 -15.61 8.03 2.02
CA VAL A 327 -15.44 9.26 1.25
C VAL A 327 -14.28 9.07 0.28
N VAL A 328 -14.52 9.22 -1.02
CA VAL A 328 -13.48 9.02 -2.04
C VAL A 328 -13.27 10.30 -2.83
N ASN A 329 -12.05 10.80 -2.84
CA ASN A 329 -11.65 12.00 -3.58
C ASN A 329 -10.68 11.60 -4.70
N GLY A 330 -11.20 11.37 -5.91
CA GLY A 330 -10.45 10.81 -7.03
C GLY A 330 -10.17 9.31 -6.90
N GLY A 331 -9.57 8.72 -7.94
CA GLY A 331 -9.21 7.29 -7.97
C GLY A 331 -10.37 6.37 -8.38
N SER A 332 -10.39 5.15 -7.84
CA SER A 332 -11.42 4.14 -8.16
C SER A 332 -11.91 3.38 -6.92
N ILE A 333 -13.12 2.85 -7.00
CA ILE A 333 -13.65 1.87 -6.06
C ILE A 333 -14.14 0.68 -6.88
N ASP A 334 -13.64 -0.51 -6.61
CA ASP A 334 -14.11 -1.75 -7.22
C ASP A 334 -14.77 -2.63 -6.15
N VAL A 335 -16.03 -2.99 -6.37
CA VAL A 335 -16.79 -3.86 -5.46
C VAL A 335 -16.86 -5.27 -6.04
N LEU A 336 -16.40 -6.27 -5.29
CA LEU A 336 -16.38 -7.66 -5.71
C LEU A 336 -17.21 -8.52 -4.74
N GLY A 337 -18.09 -9.38 -5.25
CA GLY A 337 -18.97 -10.16 -4.39
C GLY A 337 -19.95 -9.26 -3.63
N MET A 338 -20.13 -9.47 -2.32
CA MET A 338 -21.11 -8.72 -1.52
C MET A 338 -20.44 -7.72 -0.57
N VAL A 339 -20.56 -6.42 -0.86
CA VAL A 339 -19.97 -5.36 -0.02
C VAL A 339 -21.06 -4.48 0.57
N ASP A 340 -21.04 -4.32 1.90
CA ASP A 340 -22.00 -3.50 2.64
C ASP A 340 -21.30 -2.24 3.19
N PHE A 341 -21.72 -1.06 2.77
CA PHE A 341 -21.33 0.22 3.36
C PHE A 341 -22.38 0.64 4.37
N VAL A 342 -21.99 0.75 5.64
CA VAL A 342 -22.91 1.02 6.74
C VAL A 342 -22.59 2.39 7.34
N SER A 343 -23.59 3.27 7.34
CA SER A 343 -23.53 4.56 8.00
C SER A 343 -24.59 4.68 9.07
N ASP A 344 -24.19 5.13 10.25
CA ASP A 344 -25.10 5.53 11.32
C ASP A 344 -25.45 7.03 11.24
N ALA A 345 -24.73 7.79 10.39
CA ALA A 345 -24.91 9.23 10.23
C ALA A 345 -24.48 9.70 8.83
N GLY A 346 -25.41 10.30 8.09
CA GLY A 346 -25.13 10.81 6.75
C GLY A 346 -25.02 9.69 5.69
N PRO A 347 -24.28 9.92 4.60
CA PRO A 347 -24.19 8.94 3.51
C PRO A 347 -23.29 7.76 3.84
N ALA A 348 -23.59 6.62 3.24
CA ALA A 348 -22.71 5.45 3.25
C ALA A 348 -21.54 5.63 2.27
N LEU A 349 -21.78 6.32 1.15
CA LEU A 349 -20.78 6.62 0.13
C LEU A 349 -20.84 8.09 -0.28
N ASP A 350 -19.70 8.80 -0.26
CA ASP A 350 -19.52 10.15 -0.82
C ASP A 350 -18.36 10.14 -1.81
N ILE A 351 -18.69 10.14 -3.10
CA ILE A 351 -17.78 9.97 -4.22
C ILE A 351 -17.57 11.32 -4.91
N ARG A 352 -16.30 11.74 -5.00
CA ARG A 352 -15.88 13.04 -5.51
C ARG A 352 -14.79 12.87 -6.57
N GLY A 353 -15.20 12.81 -7.83
CA GLY A 353 -14.29 12.72 -8.97
C GLY A 353 -13.64 11.35 -9.14
N ALA A 354 -14.21 10.31 -8.54
CA ALA A 354 -13.73 8.93 -8.65
C ALA A 354 -14.66 8.07 -9.51
N THR A 355 -14.18 6.87 -9.87
CA THR A 355 -15.00 5.87 -10.57
C THR A 355 -15.35 4.74 -9.62
N LEU A 356 -16.64 4.49 -9.38
CA LEU A 356 -17.12 3.31 -8.65
C LEU A 356 -17.64 2.29 -9.67
N PHE A 357 -17.11 1.07 -9.61
CA PHE A 357 -17.48 -0.02 -10.49
C PHE A 357 -18.03 -1.21 -9.69
N VAL A 358 -19.23 -1.66 -10.08
CA VAL A 358 -19.89 -2.85 -9.55
C VAL A 358 -20.05 -3.86 -10.69
N PRO A 359 -19.20 -4.89 -10.82
CA PRO A 359 -19.24 -5.86 -11.90
C PRO A 359 -20.45 -6.82 -11.79
N PRO A 360 -20.75 -7.57 -12.87
CA PRO A 360 -21.82 -8.56 -12.87
C PRO A 360 -21.67 -9.58 -11.74
N GLY A 361 -22.78 -9.91 -11.08
CA GLY A 361 -22.81 -10.87 -9.97
C GLY A 361 -22.30 -10.33 -8.62
N SER A 362 -21.90 -9.06 -8.55
CA SER A 362 -21.58 -8.37 -7.30
C SER A 362 -22.77 -7.54 -6.80
N VAL A 363 -22.86 -7.38 -5.48
CA VAL A 363 -23.89 -6.61 -4.78
C VAL A 363 -23.19 -5.57 -3.92
N LEU A 364 -23.51 -4.30 -4.17
CA LEU A 364 -23.17 -3.19 -3.28
C LEU A 364 -24.40 -2.89 -2.44
N SER A 365 -24.30 -2.93 -1.11
CA SER A 365 -25.34 -2.43 -0.22
C SER A 365 -24.91 -1.12 0.43
N ALA A 366 -25.80 -0.14 0.45
CA ALA A 366 -25.62 1.13 1.16
C ALA A 366 -26.71 1.24 2.24
N THR A 367 -26.31 1.04 3.49
CA THR A 367 -27.19 1.10 4.67
C THR A 367 -27.04 2.46 5.35
N VAL A 368 -28.14 3.21 5.47
CA VAL A 368 -28.16 4.56 6.06
C VAL A 368 -29.35 4.79 6.99
N PRO A 369 -29.29 5.74 7.94
CA PRO A 369 -30.42 6.07 8.80
C PRO A 369 -31.54 6.79 8.05
N SER A 370 -32.70 6.93 8.69
CA SER A 370 -33.81 7.68 8.12
C SER A 370 -33.43 9.13 7.78
N GLY A 371 -33.91 9.62 6.63
CA GLY A 371 -33.68 10.98 6.17
C GLY A 371 -32.30 11.24 5.54
N ALA A 372 -31.36 10.29 5.63
CA ALA A 372 -30.07 10.41 4.96
C ALA A 372 -30.16 10.11 3.46
N THR A 373 -29.16 10.58 2.71
CA THR A 373 -28.90 10.15 1.33
C THR A 373 -27.97 8.95 1.37
N ALA A 374 -28.26 7.85 0.70
CA ALA A 374 -27.42 6.65 0.79
C ALA A 374 -26.08 6.78 0.05
N VAL A 375 -26.12 7.25 -1.20
CA VAL A 375 -24.95 7.47 -2.05
C VAL A 375 -24.95 8.90 -2.57
N TYR A 376 -23.88 9.65 -2.31
CA TYR A 376 -23.58 10.92 -2.95
C TYR A 376 -22.52 10.70 -4.04
N LEU A 377 -22.86 10.97 -5.30
CA LEU A 377 -21.91 11.04 -6.40
C LEU A 377 -21.77 12.50 -6.85
N ARG A 378 -20.96 13.31 -6.16
CA ARG A 378 -20.81 14.74 -6.48
C ARG A 378 -20.21 14.97 -7.86
N SER A 379 -19.28 14.11 -8.24
CA SER A 379 -18.69 14.08 -9.58
C SER A 379 -18.03 12.71 -9.81
N GLY A 380 -17.70 12.40 -11.07
CA GLY A 380 -17.16 11.10 -11.46
C GLY A 380 -18.22 10.17 -12.04
N THR A 381 -17.99 8.86 -11.95
CA THR A 381 -18.84 7.86 -12.60
C THR A 381 -19.14 6.69 -11.67
N LEU A 382 -20.41 6.38 -11.51
CA LEU A 382 -20.89 5.13 -10.92
C LEU A 382 -21.36 4.22 -12.07
N ARG A 383 -20.59 3.17 -12.35
CA ARG A 383 -20.95 2.17 -13.36
C ARG A 383 -21.37 0.88 -12.66
N MET A 384 -22.63 0.49 -12.85
CA MET A 384 -23.22 -0.67 -12.19
C MET A 384 -23.60 -1.72 -13.23
N GLU A 385 -22.86 -2.81 -13.29
CA GLU A 385 -23.20 -4.02 -14.05
C GLU A 385 -23.84 -5.10 -13.15
N GLY A 386 -23.71 -4.96 -11.83
CA GLY A 386 -24.34 -5.80 -10.81
C GLY A 386 -25.56 -5.15 -10.14
N GLU A 387 -25.65 -5.34 -8.82
CA GLU A 387 -26.78 -4.86 -8.00
C GLU A 387 -26.31 -3.79 -6.99
N LEU A 388 -27.12 -2.73 -6.83
CA LEU A 388 -26.99 -1.73 -5.78
C LEU A 388 -28.25 -1.76 -4.91
N ASP A 389 -28.09 -2.15 -3.65
CA ASP A 389 -29.14 -2.16 -2.64
C ASP A 389 -29.06 -0.92 -1.76
N ILE A 390 -30.16 -0.18 -1.67
CA ILE A 390 -30.31 0.91 -0.72
C ILE A 390 -31.17 0.45 0.45
N VAL A 391 -30.61 0.51 1.66
CA VAL A 391 -31.21 -0.04 2.88
C VAL A 391 -31.38 1.06 3.91
N GLY A 392 -32.62 1.31 4.35
CA GLY A 392 -32.88 2.20 5.48
C GLY A 392 -32.79 1.45 6.82
N SER A 393 -31.82 1.77 7.68
CA SER A 393 -31.59 1.05 8.95
C SER A 393 -32.65 1.32 10.02
N SER A 394 -33.21 2.54 10.05
CA SER A 394 -34.14 3.03 11.07
C SER A 394 -35.38 3.73 10.49
N GLY A 395 -35.58 3.65 9.18
CA GLY A 395 -36.67 4.28 8.45
C GLY A 395 -36.23 4.63 7.02
N ASN A 396 -37.10 5.31 6.28
CA ASN A 396 -36.85 5.61 4.86
C ASN A 396 -35.71 6.64 4.73
N PRO A 397 -34.68 6.37 3.89
CA PRO A 397 -33.74 7.40 3.45
C PRO A 397 -34.48 8.50 2.69
N SER A 398 -33.92 9.72 2.66
CA SER A 398 -34.51 10.78 1.84
C SER A 398 -34.20 10.57 0.36
N VAL A 399 -33.00 10.04 0.05
CA VAL A 399 -32.53 9.77 -1.32
C VAL A 399 -31.76 8.46 -1.34
N GLY A 400 -31.97 7.64 -2.37
CA GLY A 400 -31.08 6.53 -2.68
C GLY A 400 -29.75 7.05 -3.21
N VAL A 401 -29.74 7.59 -4.42
CA VAL A 401 -28.53 8.14 -5.07
C VAL A 401 -28.73 9.62 -5.41
N ASP A 402 -27.89 10.51 -4.86
CA ASP A 402 -27.82 11.92 -5.26
C ASP A 402 -26.64 12.11 -6.24
N LEU A 403 -26.96 12.52 -7.46
CA LEU A 403 -26.15 12.36 -8.65
C LEU A 403 -25.75 13.72 -9.23
N GLY A 404 -24.52 14.15 -8.93
CA GLY A 404 -23.77 15.21 -9.64
C GLY A 404 -22.83 14.70 -10.74
N GLY A 405 -22.52 13.40 -10.75
CA GLY A 405 -21.73 12.72 -11.78
C GLY A 405 -22.56 11.94 -12.80
N THR A 406 -21.99 10.85 -13.35
CA THR A 406 -22.70 9.92 -14.24
C THR A 406 -23.07 8.63 -13.52
N LEU A 407 -24.34 8.23 -13.57
CA LEU A 407 -24.81 6.90 -13.22
C LEU A 407 -25.06 6.11 -14.50
N ASP A 408 -24.28 5.05 -14.73
CA ASP A 408 -24.36 4.18 -15.91
C ASP A 408 -24.82 2.77 -15.49
N MET A 409 -26.05 2.42 -15.89
CA MET A 409 -26.68 1.13 -15.63
C MET A 409 -26.91 0.38 -16.96
N PRO A 410 -25.94 -0.45 -17.41
CA PRO A 410 -26.12 -1.37 -18.53
C PRO A 410 -27.22 -2.42 -18.30
N SER A 411 -27.48 -3.21 -19.35
CA SER A 411 -28.50 -4.26 -19.32
C SER A 411 -28.24 -5.27 -18.20
N GLY A 412 -29.27 -5.58 -17.41
CA GLY A 412 -29.17 -6.50 -16.27
C GLY A 412 -28.75 -5.84 -14.95
N ALA A 413 -28.34 -4.57 -14.96
CA ALA A 413 -28.04 -3.82 -13.74
C ALA A 413 -29.31 -3.53 -12.93
N ARG A 414 -29.20 -3.59 -11.59
CA ARG A 414 -30.35 -3.42 -10.68
C ARG A 414 -30.03 -2.42 -9.57
N LEU A 415 -30.88 -1.41 -9.40
CA LEU A 415 -30.91 -0.53 -8.24
C LEU A 415 -32.15 -0.87 -7.43
N LEU A 416 -31.98 -1.49 -6.25
CA LEU A 416 -33.09 -2.01 -5.44
C LEU A 416 -33.19 -1.32 -4.09
N PHE A 417 -34.36 -1.48 -3.47
CA PHE A 417 -34.72 -0.84 -2.21
C PHE A 417 -35.28 -1.86 -1.22
N PRO A 418 -34.53 -2.93 -0.88
CA PRO A 418 -35.09 -4.13 -0.25
C PRO A 418 -35.77 -3.89 1.11
N SER A 419 -35.42 -2.81 1.81
CA SER A 419 -36.11 -2.42 3.04
C SER A 419 -36.11 -0.91 3.23
N ASN A 420 -37.25 -0.37 3.67
CA ASN A 420 -37.47 1.08 3.90
C ASN A 420 -37.05 1.92 2.68
N PRO A 421 -37.79 1.82 1.55
CA PRO A 421 -37.39 2.47 0.31
C PRO A 421 -37.26 3.99 0.48
N PRO A 422 -36.33 4.63 -0.23
CA PRO A 422 -36.11 6.06 -0.10
C PRO A 422 -37.29 6.86 -0.65
N MET A 423 -37.47 8.09 -0.19
CA MET A 423 -38.48 8.99 -0.78
C MET A 423 -38.16 9.26 -2.25
N VAL A 424 -36.89 9.48 -2.59
CA VAL A 424 -36.41 9.65 -3.96
C VAL A 424 -35.41 8.54 -4.30
N GLY A 425 -35.64 7.78 -5.37
CA GLY A 425 -34.73 6.74 -5.84
C GLY A 425 -33.39 7.34 -6.28
N VAL A 426 -33.42 8.15 -7.34
CA VAL A 426 -32.28 8.89 -7.89
C VAL A 426 -32.63 10.37 -7.98
N ARG A 427 -31.84 11.22 -7.33
CA ARG A 427 -31.92 12.67 -7.48
C ARG A 427 -30.76 13.14 -8.35
N MET A 428 -31.03 13.85 -9.44
CA MET A 428 -30.01 14.45 -10.30
C MET A 428 -29.79 15.90 -9.90
N SER A 429 -28.60 16.19 -9.41
CA SER A 429 -28.15 17.51 -8.96
C SER A 429 -26.87 17.91 -9.70
N GLU A 430 -26.40 19.14 -9.58
CA GLU A 430 -25.04 19.55 -9.99
C GLU A 430 -24.54 19.11 -11.39
N GLY A 431 -25.44 18.95 -12.37
CA GLY A 431 -25.10 18.48 -13.73
C GLY A 431 -25.09 16.95 -13.91
N GLY A 432 -25.79 16.21 -13.05
CA GLY A 432 -25.88 14.75 -13.08
C GLY A 432 -26.40 14.17 -14.39
N VAL A 433 -25.91 12.98 -14.74
CA VAL A 433 -26.28 12.24 -15.96
C VAL A 433 -26.73 10.83 -15.61
N LEU A 434 -27.98 10.48 -15.92
CA LEU A 434 -28.54 9.16 -15.68
C LEU A 434 -28.65 8.36 -16.99
N LYS A 435 -28.03 7.19 -17.06
CA LYS A 435 -28.09 6.27 -18.21
C LYS A 435 -28.64 4.93 -17.76
N LEU A 436 -29.80 4.54 -18.29
CA LEU A 436 -30.47 3.27 -18.03
C LEU A 436 -30.63 2.48 -19.32
N ALA A 437 -29.82 1.45 -19.54
CA ALA A 437 -29.95 0.61 -20.73
C ALA A 437 -31.22 -0.28 -20.68
N SER A 438 -31.59 -0.84 -21.82
CA SER A 438 -32.68 -1.82 -21.90
C SER A 438 -32.41 -3.01 -20.96
N GLY A 439 -33.38 -3.33 -20.11
CA GLY A 439 -33.26 -4.38 -19.10
C GLY A 439 -32.53 -3.97 -17.81
N ALA A 440 -32.10 -2.71 -17.67
CA ALA A 440 -31.76 -2.15 -16.37
C ALA A 440 -33.03 -1.92 -15.54
N GLN A 441 -32.94 -2.06 -14.22
CA GLN A 441 -34.08 -1.98 -13.31
C GLN A 441 -33.81 -1.04 -12.13
N MET A 442 -34.77 -0.18 -11.80
CA MET A 442 -34.79 0.64 -10.58
C MET A 442 -36.06 0.35 -9.76
N GLY A 443 -35.89 -0.31 -8.61
CA GLY A 443 -36.97 -0.72 -7.72
C GLY A 443 -37.70 -1.99 -8.15
N THR A 444 -38.71 -2.39 -7.37
CA THR A 444 -39.57 -3.55 -7.61
C THR A 444 -41.02 -3.22 -7.23
N LEU A 445 -41.99 -4.05 -7.64
CA LEU A 445 -43.39 -3.89 -7.23
C LEU A 445 -43.58 -3.94 -5.70
N SER A 446 -42.79 -4.73 -4.99
CA SER A 446 -42.88 -4.86 -3.53
C SER A 446 -42.10 -3.79 -2.77
N ALA A 447 -41.13 -3.14 -3.42
CA ALA A 447 -40.25 -2.17 -2.79
C ALA A 447 -39.75 -1.15 -3.82
N ARG A 448 -40.31 0.05 -3.74
CA ARG A 448 -40.10 1.14 -4.69
C ARG A 448 -40.15 2.50 -3.97
N PRO A 449 -39.38 3.50 -4.44
CA PRO A 449 -39.37 4.84 -3.88
C PRO A 449 -40.69 5.58 -4.16
N ASP A 450 -40.89 6.71 -3.49
CA ASP A 450 -42.04 7.56 -3.80
C ASP A 450 -41.89 8.19 -5.18
N VAL A 451 -40.74 8.81 -5.40
CA VAL A 451 -40.32 9.35 -6.70
C VAL A 451 -39.12 8.56 -7.20
N ALA A 452 -39.18 8.00 -8.41
CA ALA A 452 -38.05 7.20 -8.87
C ALA A 452 -36.85 8.03 -9.35
N ALA A 453 -37.08 9.04 -10.20
CA ALA A 453 -36.05 9.98 -10.61
C ALA A 453 -36.52 11.43 -10.39
N GLN A 454 -35.68 12.26 -9.77
CA GLN A 454 -35.97 13.67 -9.55
C GLN A 454 -34.87 14.57 -10.12
N ASP A 455 -35.23 15.52 -10.97
CA ASP A 455 -34.35 16.57 -11.47
C ASP A 455 -34.40 17.81 -10.57
N VAL A 456 -33.25 18.19 -10.01
CA VAL A 456 -33.04 19.46 -9.29
C VAL A 456 -31.87 20.26 -9.86
N GLY A 457 -31.43 19.93 -11.07
CA GLY A 457 -30.23 20.49 -11.70
C GLY A 457 -29.40 19.44 -12.45
N GLY A 458 -30.03 18.37 -12.95
CA GLY A 458 -29.39 17.39 -13.81
C GLY A 458 -29.07 17.95 -15.19
N LEU A 459 -28.16 17.28 -15.90
CA LEU A 459 -27.75 17.63 -17.26
C LEU A 459 -28.50 16.83 -18.33
N SER A 460 -28.62 15.51 -18.15
CA SER A 460 -29.25 14.64 -19.15
C SER A 460 -29.68 13.28 -18.61
N VAL A 461 -30.63 12.67 -19.31
CA VAL A 461 -31.19 11.35 -19.03
C VAL A 461 -31.25 10.55 -20.33
N PHE A 462 -30.83 9.28 -20.29
CA PHE A 462 -30.78 8.39 -21.46
C PHE A 462 -31.31 6.99 -21.17
N GLY A 463 -31.95 6.39 -22.18
CA GLY A 463 -32.08 4.93 -22.33
C GLY A 463 -33.51 4.38 -22.18
N THR A 464 -33.66 3.08 -21.87
CA THR A 464 -34.94 2.33 -21.95
C THR A 464 -35.17 1.33 -20.80
N GLY A 465 -34.73 1.67 -19.58
CA GLY A 465 -34.86 0.81 -18.41
C GLY A 465 -36.28 0.72 -17.83
N HIS A 466 -36.46 -0.19 -16.87
CA HIS A 466 -37.68 -0.31 -16.07
C HIS A 466 -37.53 0.42 -14.74
N VAL A 467 -38.51 1.25 -14.42
CA VAL A 467 -38.49 2.06 -13.20
C VAL A 467 -39.81 1.87 -12.44
N TYR A 468 -39.70 1.68 -11.13
CA TYR A 468 -40.85 1.47 -10.25
C TYR A 468 -40.96 2.62 -9.24
N ALA A 469 -42.15 3.16 -9.05
CA ALA A 469 -42.43 4.24 -8.09
C ALA A 469 -43.80 4.05 -7.40
N THR A 470 -43.99 4.61 -6.20
CA THR A 470 -45.32 4.63 -5.55
C THR A 470 -46.18 5.82 -5.97
N SER A 471 -45.56 6.90 -6.46
CA SER A 471 -46.26 8.12 -6.89
C SER A 471 -45.85 8.52 -8.31
N ASP A 472 -44.78 9.31 -8.45
CA ASP A 472 -44.29 9.81 -9.72
C ASP A 472 -43.02 9.06 -10.14
N CYS A 473 -42.96 8.55 -11.37
CA CYS A 473 -41.69 8.01 -11.85
C CYS A 473 -40.63 9.10 -12.05
N TRP A 474 -41.05 10.29 -12.47
CA TRP A 474 -40.17 11.41 -12.76
C TRP A 474 -40.73 12.70 -12.16
N SER A 475 -39.87 13.55 -11.63
CA SER A 475 -40.23 14.87 -11.12
C SER A 475 -39.15 15.89 -11.46
N GLY A 476 -39.53 17.12 -11.83
CA GLY A 476 -38.60 18.21 -12.10
C GLY A 476 -38.54 18.65 -13.57
N ARG A 477 -37.87 19.77 -13.83
CA ARG A 477 -37.96 20.52 -15.10
C ARG A 477 -37.56 19.72 -16.34
N MET A 478 -36.56 18.85 -16.22
CA MET A 478 -36.14 17.98 -17.33
C MET A 478 -37.25 17.03 -17.81
N PHE A 479 -38.26 16.81 -16.97
CA PHE A 479 -39.39 15.93 -17.23
C PHE A 479 -40.71 16.67 -17.49
N ASP A 480 -40.73 18.01 -17.52
CA ASP A 480 -41.96 18.81 -17.74
C ASP A 480 -42.61 18.51 -19.11
N ALA A 481 -41.83 18.02 -20.09
CA ALA A 481 -42.31 17.62 -21.40
C ALA A 481 -42.74 16.14 -21.48
N SER A 482 -42.48 15.34 -20.43
CA SER A 482 -43.02 13.98 -20.36
C SER A 482 -44.49 14.07 -19.96
N GLU A 483 -45.37 13.32 -20.64
CA GLU A 483 -46.74 13.18 -20.15
C GLU A 483 -46.65 12.64 -18.71
N GLU A 484 -47.29 13.33 -17.76
CA GLU A 484 -47.36 12.88 -16.37
C GLU A 484 -47.83 11.42 -16.38
N GLY A 485 -46.90 10.51 -16.11
CA GLY A 485 -47.16 9.08 -15.99
C GLY A 485 -47.95 8.82 -14.72
N THR A 486 -49.17 9.33 -14.66
CA THR A 486 -50.11 9.00 -13.60
C THR A 486 -50.34 7.50 -13.66
N MET A 487 -50.21 6.82 -12.52
CA MET A 487 -50.50 5.39 -12.36
C MET A 487 -51.97 5.08 -12.63
N ALA A 488 -52.42 5.22 -13.88
CA ALA A 488 -53.66 4.63 -14.33
C ALA A 488 -53.36 3.14 -14.52
N GLY A 489 -54.03 2.27 -13.77
CA GLY A 489 -53.89 0.81 -13.81
C GLY A 489 -54.35 0.17 -15.12
N ASP A 490 -53.98 0.75 -16.25
CA ASP A 490 -54.16 0.21 -17.58
C ASP A 490 -52.79 -0.28 -18.07
N SER A 491 -52.74 -1.52 -18.54
CA SER A 491 -51.54 -2.20 -19.05
C SER A 491 -50.96 -1.58 -20.34
N SER A 492 -51.36 -0.37 -20.70
CA SER A 492 -50.75 0.41 -21.76
C SER A 492 -49.55 1.15 -21.18
N GLU A 493 -48.37 0.54 -21.35
CA GLU A 493 -47.07 1.13 -21.04
C GLU A 493 -47.02 2.61 -21.48
N PRO A 494 -46.82 3.58 -20.57
CA PRO A 494 -46.54 4.95 -20.97
C PRO A 494 -45.16 4.96 -21.64
N GLN A 495 -45.15 5.06 -22.98
CA GLN A 495 -43.92 5.31 -23.72
C GLN A 495 -43.64 6.80 -23.73
N VAL A 496 -42.51 7.20 -23.13
CA VAL A 496 -42.00 8.57 -23.22
C VAL A 496 -41.24 8.72 -24.53
N VAL A 497 -41.95 8.88 -25.65
CA VAL A 497 -41.30 9.16 -26.94
C VAL A 497 -40.98 10.65 -27.01
N VAL A 498 -39.74 11.03 -26.70
CA VAL A 498 -39.24 12.39 -27.01
C VAL A 498 -38.64 12.35 -28.42
N GLU A 499 -39.43 12.76 -29.42
CA GLU A 499 -38.89 13.02 -30.75
C GLU A 499 -37.87 14.18 -30.68
N PRO A 500 -36.71 14.07 -31.37
CA PRO A 500 -35.75 15.16 -31.42
C PRO A 500 -36.42 16.37 -32.07
N ALA A 501 -36.60 17.44 -31.29
CA ALA A 501 -36.99 18.72 -31.86
C ALA A 501 -35.96 19.09 -32.95
N SER A 502 -36.43 19.23 -34.19
CA SER A 502 -35.63 19.73 -35.29
C SER A 502 -35.07 21.09 -34.90
N TRP A 503 -33.74 21.19 -34.87
CA TRP A 503 -33.01 22.36 -34.44
C TRP A 503 -33.35 23.57 -35.31
N PRO A 504 -33.81 24.71 -34.77
CA PRO A 504 -33.63 25.99 -35.42
C PRO A 504 -32.18 26.43 -35.22
N GLU A 505 -31.53 26.95 -36.26
CA GLU A 505 -30.20 27.57 -36.17
C GLU A 505 -30.22 28.72 -35.15
N ILE A 506 -29.53 28.55 -34.02
CA ILE A 506 -29.36 29.61 -33.00
C ILE A 506 -27.95 30.20 -33.17
N PRO A 507 -27.80 31.54 -33.26
CA PRO A 507 -26.50 32.20 -33.43
C PRO A 507 -25.60 32.10 -32.19
N ASP A 508 -24.28 31.99 -32.44
CA ASP A 508 -23.17 31.61 -31.55
C ASP A 508 -22.95 32.38 -30.23
N TYR A 509 -23.81 33.33 -29.82
CA TYR A 509 -23.56 34.20 -28.67
C TYR A 509 -24.38 33.89 -27.39
N VAL A 510 -25.08 32.75 -27.33
CA VAL A 510 -25.86 32.31 -26.14
C VAL A 510 -25.41 30.93 -25.64
N LEU A 511 -24.09 30.66 -25.66
CA LEU A 511 -23.56 29.31 -25.44
C LEU A 511 -23.47 28.84 -23.97
N TYR A 512 -23.91 29.64 -22.99
CA TYR A 512 -23.87 29.24 -21.57
C TYR A 512 -25.25 29.12 -20.90
N GLN A 513 -26.34 29.46 -21.58
CA GLN A 513 -27.71 29.30 -21.06
C GLN A 513 -28.61 28.40 -21.92
N ALA A 514 -28.11 27.91 -23.05
CA ALA A 514 -28.83 26.99 -23.94
C ALA A 514 -28.09 25.64 -24.08
N LEU A 515 -27.59 25.08 -22.98
CA LEU A 515 -27.48 23.61 -22.92
C LEU A 515 -28.91 23.11 -22.88
N SER A 516 -29.49 22.88 -24.07
CA SER A 516 -30.75 22.16 -24.18
C SER A 516 -30.56 20.82 -23.47
N THR A 517 -31.32 20.61 -22.40
CA THR A 517 -31.48 19.30 -21.78
C THR A 517 -32.04 18.37 -22.85
N VAL A 518 -31.17 17.52 -23.40
CA VAL A 518 -31.57 16.52 -24.40
C VAL A 518 -32.07 15.32 -23.63
N ASN A 519 -33.37 15.07 -23.73
CA ASN A 519 -33.99 13.86 -23.20
C ASN A 519 -34.14 12.85 -24.35
N HIS A 520 -33.51 11.68 -24.21
CA HIS A 520 -33.59 10.57 -25.15
C HIS A 520 -33.89 9.27 -24.39
N SER A 521 -35.05 9.21 -23.73
CA SER A 521 -35.43 8.03 -22.95
C SER A 521 -36.85 7.54 -23.20
N ASP A 522 -36.99 6.29 -23.62
CA ASP A 522 -38.27 5.54 -23.63
C ASP A 522 -38.30 4.62 -22.40
N TRP A 523 -38.67 5.14 -21.23
CA TRP A 523 -38.69 4.37 -19.99
C TRP A 523 -40.08 3.81 -19.66
N THR A 524 -40.14 2.59 -19.13
CA THR A 524 -41.40 2.02 -18.62
C THR A 524 -41.53 2.29 -17.12
N CYS A 525 -42.57 3.04 -16.76
CA CYS A 525 -42.95 3.37 -15.39
C CYS A 525 -43.98 2.37 -14.83
N ASN A 526 -43.76 1.81 -13.63
CA ASN A 526 -44.63 0.81 -12.98
C ASN A 526 -44.98 1.08 -11.50
#